data_AF-A0A7V8FHZ3-F1
#
_entry.id   AF-A0A7V8FHZ3-F1
#
_cell.length_a   1.000
_cell.length_b   1.000
_cell.length_c   1.000
_cell.angle_alpha   90.00
_cell.angle_beta   90.00
_cell.angle_gamma   90.00
#
_symmetry.space_group_name_H-M   'P 1'
#
loop_
_entity.id
_entity.type
_entity.pdbx_description
1 polymer ?
#
loop_
_entity_poly.entity_id
_entity_poly.type
_entity_poly.pdbx_seq_one_letter_code
_entity_poly.pdbx_strand_id
1 'polypeptide(L)'
;MDGLNDGATLARAPNATHGVRLQLRALGSEQEIDWLLDGRLIARSRGAQWIGQELAEPGQHTSTALATDGAWTQVRFTVIR
;
A
#
# COMPACT_ATOMS: atom_id res chain seq x y z
N MET A 1 6.99 -7.18 0.26
CA MET A 1 6.57 -5.82 -0.14
C MET A 1 7.70 -4.87 0.23
N ASP A 2 7.85 -3.76 -0.49
CA ASP A 2 8.77 -2.67 -0.14
C ASP A 2 8.04 -1.32 -0.17
N GLY A 3 8.53 -0.34 0.60
CA GLY A 3 7.91 0.98 0.78
C GLY A 3 6.99 1.11 2.01
N LEU A 4 6.76 0.01 2.76
CA LEU A 4 6.01 0.02 4.01
C LEU A 4 6.42 -1.13 4.93
N ASN A 5 6.69 -0.82 6.20
CA ASN A 5 6.96 -1.80 7.25
C ASN A 5 5.69 -2.20 8.00
N ASP A 6 5.61 -3.44 8.47
CA ASP A 6 4.49 -3.89 9.29
C ASP A 6 4.45 -3.14 10.63
N GLY A 7 3.26 -2.68 11.01
CA GLY A 7 3.04 -1.84 12.18
C GLY A 7 3.45 -0.38 12.01
N ALA A 8 3.83 0.08 10.81
CA ALA A 8 4.24 1.47 10.60
C ALA A 8 3.12 2.46 10.95
N THR A 9 3.52 3.62 11.49
CA THR A 9 2.63 4.77 11.68
C THR A 9 3.00 5.84 10.66
N LEU A 10 2.03 6.25 9.85
CA LEU A 10 2.16 7.21 8.79
C LEU A 10 1.50 8.53 9.21
N ALA A 11 2.29 9.60 9.24
CA ALA A 11 1.82 10.93 9.59
C ALA A 11 1.70 11.81 8.35
N ARG A 12 0.66 12.63 8.32
CA ARG A 12 0.57 13.70 7.33
C ARG A 12 1.68 14.72 7.57
N ALA A 13 2.30 15.21 6.49
CA ALA A 13 3.24 16.32 6.60
C ALA A 13 2.52 17.58 7.12
N PRO A 14 3.15 18.40 7.97
CA PRO A 14 2.56 19.66 8.43
C PRO A 14 2.20 20.54 7.23
N ASN A 15 1.00 21.13 7.24
CA ASN A 15 0.47 21.97 6.16
C ASN A 15 0.19 21.28 4.82
N ALA A 16 0.26 19.94 4.74
CA ALA A 16 -0.15 19.27 3.52
C ALA A 16 -1.65 19.49 3.27
N THR A 17 -2.03 19.76 2.03
CA THR A 17 -3.43 19.83 1.57
C THR A 17 -3.97 18.49 1.10
N HIS A 18 -3.09 17.49 0.90
CA HIS A 18 -3.41 16.14 0.44
C HIS A 18 -3.19 15.10 1.55
N GLY A 19 -3.73 13.89 1.40
CA GLY A 19 -3.51 12.76 2.30
C GLY A 19 -2.04 12.28 2.30
N VAL A 20 -1.73 11.26 3.11
CA VAL A 20 -0.39 10.67 3.10
C VAL A 20 -0.16 9.97 1.76
N ARG A 21 0.92 10.33 1.05
CA ARG A 21 1.32 9.64 -0.17
C ARG A 21 2.18 8.42 0.18
N LEU A 22 1.65 7.24 -0.06
CA LEU A 22 2.32 5.97 0.13
C LEU A 22 2.79 5.43 -1.24
N GLN A 23 4.04 4.96 -1.30
CA GLN A 23 4.57 4.27 -2.47
C GLN A 23 4.89 2.83 -2.10
N LEU A 24 4.37 1.89 -2.89
CA LEU A 24 4.55 0.46 -2.65
C LEU A 24 5.04 -0.25 -3.92
N ARG A 25 5.82 -1.31 -3.73
CA ARG A 25 6.11 -2.28 -4.80
C ARG A 25 6.10 -3.71 -4.26
N ALA A 26 5.66 -4.64 -5.11
CA ALA A 26 5.76 -6.05 -4.81
C ALA A 26 7.18 -6.51 -5.13
N LEU A 27 7.84 -7.15 -4.16
CA LEU A 27 9.14 -7.76 -4.37
C LEU A 27 8.95 -9.26 -4.62
N GLY A 28 9.76 -9.83 -5.50
CA GLY A 28 9.79 -11.28 -5.71
C GLY A 28 8.70 -11.84 -6.62
N SER A 29 7.94 -10.99 -7.31
CA SER A 29 7.02 -11.41 -8.37
C SER A 29 7.24 -10.56 -9.62
N GLU A 30 7.13 -11.17 -10.80
CA GLU A 30 7.09 -10.50 -12.11
C GLU A 30 5.66 -10.45 -12.69
N GLN A 31 4.70 -11.00 -11.96
CA GLN A 31 3.32 -11.15 -12.36
C GLN A 31 2.53 -9.84 -12.22
N GLU A 32 1.29 -9.84 -12.71
CA GLU A 32 0.34 -8.81 -12.34
C GLU A 32 -0.02 -8.93 -10.85
N ILE A 33 -0.08 -7.78 -10.18
CA ILE A 33 -0.34 -7.63 -8.76
C ILE A 33 -1.58 -6.75 -8.60
N ASP A 34 -2.61 -7.32 -7.97
CA ASP A 34 -3.75 -6.58 -7.44
C ASP A 34 -3.40 -6.00 -6.08
N TRP A 35 -3.50 -4.68 -5.95
CA TRP A 35 -3.31 -3.98 -4.69
C TRP A 35 -4.64 -3.70 -4.03
N LEU A 36 -4.83 -4.24 -2.84
CA LEU A 36 -6.03 -4.08 -2.05
C LEU A 36 -5.71 -3.21 -0.83
N LEU A 37 -6.53 -2.18 -0.59
CA LEU A 37 -6.57 -1.47 0.69
C LEU A 37 -7.86 -1.87 1.40
N ASP A 38 -7.74 -2.43 2.60
CA ASP A 38 -8.87 -2.89 3.42
C ASP A 38 -9.82 -3.81 2.64
N GLY A 39 -9.24 -4.66 1.79
CA GLY A 39 -9.97 -5.60 0.93
C GLY A 39 -10.52 -5.00 -0.38
N ARG A 40 -10.37 -3.69 -0.61
CA ARG A 40 -10.83 -3.02 -1.84
C ARG A 40 -9.68 -2.84 -2.83
N LEU A 41 -9.88 -3.25 -4.08
CA LEU A 41 -8.92 -2.99 -5.16
C LEU A 41 -8.75 -1.49 -5.41
N ILE A 42 -7.50 -1.03 -5.33
CA ILE A 42 -7.10 0.37 -5.47
C ILE A 42 -6.15 0.61 -6.63
N ALA A 43 -5.36 -0.40 -7.03
CA ALA A 43 -4.37 -0.29 -8.08
C ALA A 43 -3.99 -1.68 -8.62
N ARG A 44 -3.40 -1.69 -9.82
CA ARG A 44 -2.72 -2.84 -10.39
C ARG A 44 -1.32 -2.46 -10.81
N SER A 45 -0.36 -3.37 -10.65
CA SER A 45 1.00 -3.21 -11.16
C SER A 45 1.50 -4.50 -11.77
N ARG A 46 2.56 -4.42 -12.58
CA ARG A 46 3.26 -5.62 -13.06
C ARG A 46 4.66 -5.69 -12.45
N GLY A 47 4.97 -6.83 -11.87
CA GLY A 47 6.22 -7.11 -11.20
C GLY A 47 6.56 -6.09 -10.12
N ALA A 48 7.82 -5.65 -10.09
CA ALA A 48 8.34 -4.69 -9.10
C ALA A 48 8.06 -3.21 -9.42
N GLN A 49 7.05 -2.92 -10.25
CA GLN A 49 6.63 -1.56 -10.53
C GLN A 49 6.09 -0.87 -9.26
N TRP A 50 6.46 0.40 -9.10
CA TRP A 50 5.93 1.23 -8.03
C TRP A 50 4.49 1.64 -8.33
N ILE A 51 3.65 1.56 -7.30
CA ILE A 51 2.36 2.23 -7.24
C ILE A 51 2.42 3.39 -6.25
N GLY A 52 1.64 4.43 -6.51
CA GLY A 52 1.41 5.52 -5.57
C GLY A 52 -0.05 5.55 -5.15
N GLN A 53 -0.30 5.64 -3.85
CA GLN A 53 -1.64 5.79 -3.28
C GLN A 53 -1.67 6.98 -2.33
N GLU A 54 -2.75 7.74 -2.39
CA GLU A 54 -3.06 8.74 -1.37
C GLU A 54 -3.98 8.12 -0.30
N LEU A 55 -3.57 8.24 0.96
CA LEU A 55 -4.30 7.81 2.15
C LEU A 55 -4.89 9.04 2.81
N ALA A 56 -6.18 9.28 2.56
CA ALA A 56 -6.91 10.41 3.11
C ALA A 56 -7.55 10.09 4.47
N GLU A 57 -7.89 8.83 4.70
CA GLU A 57 -8.58 8.38 5.91
C GLU A 57 -7.56 8.03 7.00
N PRO A 58 -7.70 8.59 8.21
CA PRO A 58 -6.91 8.19 9.35
C PRO A 58 -7.51 6.95 10.01
N GLY A 59 -6.66 6.11 10.60
CA GLY A 59 -7.07 4.86 11.22
C GLY A 59 -6.10 3.73 10.93
N GLN A 60 -6.47 2.52 11.37
CA GLN A 60 -5.73 1.32 11.04
C GLN A 60 -6.16 0.82 9.66
N HIS A 61 -5.18 0.51 8.83
CA HIS A 61 -5.37 0.04 7.47
C HIS A 61 -4.53 -1.20 7.19
N THR A 62 -4.99 -1.96 6.21
CA THR A 62 -4.33 -3.17 5.74
C THR A 62 -4.10 -3.05 4.23
N SER A 63 -2.84 -3.14 3.81
CA SER A 63 -2.49 -3.25 2.39
C SER A 63 -2.13 -4.68 2.05
N THR A 64 -2.77 -5.22 1.02
CA THR A 64 -2.51 -6.56 0.49
C THR A 64 -2.06 -6.45 -0.96
N ALA A 65 -0.94 -7.10 -1.29
CA ALA A 65 -0.51 -7.32 -2.66
C ALA A 65 -0.78 -8.78 -3.02
N LEU A 66 -1.67 -9.01 -3.98
CA LEU A 66 -2.08 -10.33 -4.45
C LEU A 66 -1.61 -10.53 -5.90
N ALA A 67 -0.72 -11.49 -6.12
CA ALA A 67 -0.28 -11.87 -7.45
C ALA A 67 -1.28 -12.82 -8.12
N THR A 68 -1.31 -12.82 -9.45
CA THR A 68 -2.22 -13.68 -10.24
C THR A 68 -2.00 -15.18 -10.06
N ASP A 69 -0.82 -15.59 -9.59
CA ASP A 69 -0.51 -16.98 -9.23
C ASP A 69 -0.98 -17.37 -7.81
N GLY A 70 -1.61 -16.45 -7.09
CA GLY A 70 -2.13 -16.64 -5.74
C GLY A 70 -1.13 -16.34 -4.63
N ALA A 71 0.13 -16.01 -4.94
CA ALA A 71 1.07 -15.52 -3.94
C ALA A 71 0.59 -14.17 -3.40
N TRP A 72 0.70 -13.94 -2.09
CA TRP A 72 0.29 -12.69 -1.49
C TRP A 72 1.15 -12.28 -0.31
N THR A 73 1.13 -10.98 -0.02
CA THR A 73 1.73 -10.38 1.18
C THR A 73 0.80 -9.31 1.70
N GLN A 74 0.73 -9.17 3.01
CA GLN A 74 -0.11 -8.17 3.68
C GLN A 74 0.70 -7.41 4.72
N VAL A 75 0.42 -6.11 4.84
CA VAL A 75 1.07 -5.22 5.81
C VAL A 75 -0.01 -4.40 6.49
N ARG A 76 0.07 -4.29 7.83
CA ARG A 76 -0.82 -3.46 8.63
C ARG A 76 -0.11 -2.17 9.02
N PHE A 77 -0.81 -1.05 8.97
CA PHE A 77 -0.25 0.25 9.31
C PHE A 77 -1.33 1.17 9.86
N THR A 78 -0.91 2.27 10.50
CA THR A 78 -1.82 3.28 11.06
C THR A 78 -1.56 4.63 10.41
N VAL A 79 -2.61 5.32 9.99
CA VAL A 79 -2.53 6.70 9.51
C VAL A 79 -3.01 7.64 10.61
N ILE A 80 -2.18 8.61 10.97
CA ILE A 80 -2.49 9.66 11.94
C ILE A 80 -2.64 11.02 11.24
N ARG A 81 -3.48 11.88 11.83
CA ARG A 81 -3.75 13.24 11.33
C ARG A 81 -2.60 14.19 11.64
#